data_AF-A0A800DND8-F1
#
_entry.id   AF-A0A800DND8-F1
#
_cell.length_a   1.000
_cell.length_b   1.000
_cell.length_c   1.000
_cell.angle_alpha   90.00
_cell.angle_beta   90.00
_cell.angle_gamma   90.00
#
_symmetry.space_group_name_H-M   'P 1'
#
loop_
_entity.id
_entity.type
_entity.pdbx_description
1 polymer ?
#
loop_
_entity_poly.entity_id
_entity_poly.type
_entity_poly.pdbx_seq_one_letter_code
_entity_poly.pdbx_strand_id
1 'polypeptide(L)' 'MKDLRNQAKVRTSDDLVKHLKEFRLKPKFSAGVWFFSPGGGRFHDRYVPEMPIKERLEIASELAEYGLQGLEA' A
#
# COMPACT_ATOMS: atom_id res chain seq x y z
N MET A 1 -19.32 -21.78 0.06
CA MET A 1 -18.96 -20.49 0.72
C MET A 1 -17.73 -20.74 1.60
N LYS A 2 -16.66 -19.95 1.49
CA LYS A 2 -15.42 -20.15 2.26
C LYS A 2 -15.62 -19.65 3.69
N ASP A 3 -15.29 -20.45 4.70
CA ASP A 3 -15.32 -20.01 6.10
C ASP A 3 -14.15 -19.04 6.35
N LEU A 4 -14.47 -17.83 6.79
CA LEU A 4 -13.50 -16.75 7.05
C LEU A 4 -13.35 -16.46 8.55
N ARG A 5 -14.04 -17.20 9.44
CA ARG A 5 -14.02 -16.95 10.89
C ARG A 5 -12.61 -17.05 11.48
N ASN A 6 -11.75 -17.88 10.89
CA ASN A 6 -10.35 -18.02 11.26
C ASN A 6 -9.49 -16.77 10.96
N GLN A 7 -9.95 -15.86 10.11
CA GLN A 7 -9.26 -14.59 9.81
C GLN A 7 -9.52 -13.53 10.89
N ALA A 8 -10.57 -13.70 11.68
CA ALA A 8 -10.92 -12.79 12.76
C ALA A 8 -10.27 -13.24 14.07
N LYS A 9 -9.59 -12.30 14.74
CA LYS A 9 -9.17 -12.49 16.14
C LYS A 9 -10.34 -12.16 17.06
N VAL A 10 -10.96 -13.19 17.63
CA VAL A 10 -11.97 -13.04 18.67
C VAL A 10 -11.31 -12.40 19.90
N ARG A 11 -11.91 -11.34 20.43
CA ARG A 11 -11.43 -10.61 21.61
C ARG A 11 -12.52 -10.65 22.68
N THR A 12 -12.11 -10.67 23.94
CA THR A 12 -13.04 -10.42 25.05
C THR A 12 -13.48 -8.95 25.06
N SER A 13 -14.48 -8.60 25.86
CA SER A 13 -14.93 -7.21 26.01
C SER A 13 -13.80 -6.29 26.46
N ASP A 14 -13.00 -6.72 27.44
CA ASP A 14 -11.88 -5.94 27.96
C ASP A 14 -10.75 -5.79 26.93
N ASP A 15 -10.42 -6.86 26.20
CA ASP A 15 -9.44 -6.81 25.11
C ASP A 15 -9.88 -5.88 23.98
N LEU A 16 -11.18 -5.81 23.70
CA LEU A 16 -11.73 -4.94 22.67
C LEU A 16 -11.64 -3.47 23.08
N VAL A 17 -11.99 -3.14 24.33
CA VAL A 17 -11.84 -1.78 24.88
C VAL A 17 -10.38 -1.36 24.90
N LYS A 18 -9.46 -2.27 25.28
CA LYS A 18 -8.01 -2.04 25.21
C LYS A 18 -7.56 -1.76 23.79
N HIS A 19 -7.96 -2.60 22.83
CA HIS A 19 -7.62 -2.42 21.42
C HIS A 19 -8.14 -1.10 20.87
N LEU A 20 -9.36 -0.69 21.20
CA LEU A 20 -9.93 0.59 20.77
C LEU A 20 -9.07 1.79 21.20
N LYS A 21 -8.51 1.74 22.43
CA LYS A 21 -7.69 2.82 22.99
C LYS A 21 -6.26 2.82 22.44
N GLU A 22 -5.66 1.64 22.34
CA GLU A 22 -4.22 1.48 22.07
C GLU A 22 -3.88 1.27 20.60
N PHE A 23 -4.81 0.74 19.79
CA PHE A 23 -4.53 0.44 18.40
C PHE A 23 -4.20 1.73 17.64
N ARG A 24 -3.11 1.67 16.88
CA ARG A 24 -2.71 2.67 15.90
C ARG A 24 -2.47 1.95 14.60
N LEU A 25 -3.22 2.33 13.57
CA LEU A 25 -3.02 1.79 12.23
C LEU A 25 -1.63 2.20 11.75
N LYS A 26 -0.82 1.21 11.40
CA LYS A 26 0.48 1.41 10.74
C LYS A 26 0.36 0.80 9.34
N PRO A 27 0.05 1.60 8.32
CA PRO A 27 -0.08 1.10 6.96
C PRO A 27 1.26 0.52 6.48
N LYS A 28 1.18 -0.57 5.70
CA LYS A 28 2.33 -1.28 5.15
C LYS A 28 2.05 -1.65 3.70
N PHE A 29 1.95 -0.63 2.86
CA PHE A 29 1.66 -0.80 1.45
C PHE A 29 2.90 -1.24 0.68
N SER A 30 2.69 -1.97 -0.40
CA SER A 30 3.66 -2.10 -1.49
C SER A 30 3.09 -1.46 -2.75
N ALA A 31 3.98 -0.94 -3.60
CA ALA A 31 3.61 -0.38 -4.90
C ALA A 31 4.57 -0.88 -5.97
N GLY A 32 4.06 -1.13 -7.17
CA GLY A 32 4.90 -1.37 -8.34
C GLY A 32 5.61 -0.06 -8.74
N VAL A 33 6.89 -0.11 -9.07
CA VAL A 33 7.66 1.09 -9.46
C VAL A 33 7.06 1.79 -10.69
N TRP A 34 6.42 1.04 -11.58
CA TRP A 34 5.74 1.54 -12.77
C TRP A 34 4.42 2.26 -12.47
N PHE A 35 3.92 2.20 -11.23
CA PHE A 35 2.74 2.95 -10.80
C PHE A 35 2.95 4.46 -10.93
N PHE A 36 4.16 4.95 -10.68
CA PHE A 36 4.48 6.39 -10.68
C PHE A 36 4.60 7.00 -12.08
N SER A 37 4.76 6.17 -13.11
CA SER A 37 4.76 6.62 -14.50
C SER A 37 4.25 5.46 -15.37
N PRO A 38 2.92 5.25 -15.43
CA PRO A 38 2.36 4.15 -16.16
C PRO A 38 2.73 4.24 -17.63
N GLY A 39 3.06 3.08 -18.22
CA GLY A 39 3.27 2.97 -19.66
C GLY A 39 1.97 3.15 -20.46
N GLY A 40 2.10 3.12 -21.77
CA GLY A 40 0.96 3.01 -22.68
C GLY A 40 0.27 1.65 -22.57
N GLY A 41 -0.99 1.60 -23.02
CA GLY A 41 -1.74 0.37 -23.16
C GLY A 41 -1.64 -0.20 -24.58
N ARG A 42 -2.45 -1.21 -24.88
CA ARG A 42 -2.54 -1.80 -26.22
C ARG A 42 -3.07 -0.81 -27.28
N PHE A 43 -3.85 0.18 -26.87
CA PHE A 43 -4.65 1.03 -27.75
C PHE A 43 -4.25 2.52 -27.68
N HIS A 44 -3.34 2.89 -26.79
CA HIS A 44 -2.90 4.26 -26.62
C HIS A 44 -1.49 4.29 -26.04
N ASP A 45 -0.74 5.34 -26.35
CA ASP A 45 0.53 5.62 -25.70
C ASP A 45 0.31 6.13 -24.26
N ARG A 46 1.40 6.31 -23.51
CA ARG A 46 1.37 6.89 -22.17
C ARG A 46 0.71 8.28 -22.19
N TYR A 47 -0.12 8.54 -21.18
CA TYR A 47 -0.72 9.87 -20.98
C TYR A 47 0.14 10.81 -20.13
N VAL A 48 1.22 10.29 -19.55
CA VAL A 48 2.17 11.04 -18.73
C VAL A 48 3.56 10.94 -19.36
N PRO A 49 4.46 11.91 -19.13
CA PRO A 49 5.84 11.82 -19.59
C PRO A 49 6.57 10.58 -19.08
N GLU A 50 7.64 10.19 -19.79
CA GLU A 50 8.58 9.24 -19.20
C GLU A 50 9.19 9.82 -17.93
N MET A 51 9.31 8.97 -16.92
CA MET A 51 10.04 9.29 -15.71
C MET A 51 11.28 8.40 -15.65
N PRO A 52 12.48 8.90 -15.35
CA PRO A 52 13.63 8.05 -15.06
C PRO A 52 13.42 7.32 -13.72
N ILE A 53 14.10 6.18 -13.54
CA ILE A 53 13.97 5.37 -12.31
C ILE A 53 14.27 6.16 -11.04
N LYS A 54 15.23 7.10 -11.09
CA LYS A 54 15.63 7.93 -9.96
C LYS A 54 14.45 8.75 -9.42
N GLU A 55 13.73 9.46 -10.31
CA GLU A 55 12.57 10.28 -9.93
C GLU A 55 11.44 9.42 -9.35
N ARG A 56 11.23 8.20 -9.87
CA ARG A 56 10.24 7.27 -9.29
C ARG A 56 10.60 6.88 -7.85
N LEU A 57 11.87 6.62 -7.58
CA LEU A 57 12.35 6.27 -6.24
C LEU A 57 12.27 7.45 -5.27
N GLU A 58 12.47 8.67 -5.76
CA GLU A 58 12.30 9.89 -4.97
C GLU A 58 10.83 10.05 -4.51
N ILE A 59 9.87 9.91 -5.43
CA ILE A 59 8.44 9.91 -5.09
C ILE A 59 8.10 8.79 -4.09
N ALA A 60 8.60 7.57 -4.33
CA ALA A 60 8.37 6.46 -3.41
C ALA A 60 8.94 6.72 -2.01
N SER A 61 10.09 7.41 -1.92
CA SER A 61 10.69 7.79 -0.64
C SER A 61 9.83 8.78 0.13
N GLU A 62 9.23 9.76 -0.56
CA GLU A 62 8.29 10.70 0.07
C GLU A 62 7.07 9.96 0.63
N LEU A 63 6.61 8.91 -0.04
CA LEU A 63 5.47 8.10 0.41
C LEU A 63 5.78 7.16 1.59
N ALA A 64 7.04 7.02 2.00
CA ALA A 64 7.41 6.17 3.13
C ALA A 64 6.76 6.66 4.44
N GLU A 65 6.58 7.98 4.61
CA GLU A 65 5.91 8.54 5.79
C GLU A 65 4.41 8.18 5.84
N TYR A 66 3.80 7.91 4.68
CA TYR A 66 2.39 7.51 4.56
C TYR A 66 2.20 5.98 4.56
N GLY A 67 3.27 5.22 4.81
CA GLY A 67 3.21 3.78 5.01
C GLY A 67 3.53 2.94 3.77
N LEU A 68 4.13 3.51 2.72
CA LEU A 68 4.77 2.72 1.67
C LEU A 68 6.04 2.05 2.24
N GLN A 69 6.09 0.73 2.24
CA GLN A 69 7.19 -0.05 2.82
C GLN A 69 7.88 -0.97 1.81
N GLY A 70 7.31 -1.16 0.62
CA GLY A 70 7.85 -2.04 -0.40
C GLY A 70 7.66 -1.48 -1.80
N LEU A 71 8.64 -1.74 -2.66
CA LEU A 71 8.59 -1.42 -4.08
C LEU A 71 8.80 -2.69 -4.90
N GLU A 72 7.92 -2.94 -5.87
CA GLU A 72 7.90 -4.13 -6.72
C GLU A 72 8.21 -3.74 -8.18
N ALA A 73 8.80 -4.65 -8.97
CA ALA A 73 9.22 -4.38 -10.35
C ALA A 73 8.52 -5.30 -11.35
#